data_AF-A0A925KD56-F1
#
_entry.id   AF-A0A925KD56-F1
#
_cell.length_a   1.000
_cell.length_b   1.000
_cell.length_c   1.000
_cell.angle_alpha   90.00
_cell.angle_beta   90.00
_cell.angle_gamma   90.00
#
_symmetry.space_group_name_H-M   'P 1'
#
loop_
_entity.id
_entity.type
_entity.pdbx_description
1 polymer ?
#
loop_
_entity_poly.entity_id
_entity_poly.type
_entity_poly.pdbx_seq_one_letter_code
_entity_poly.pdbx_strand_id
1 'polypeptide(L)'
;EQILHADAGPPPHLPAWDESQVEDADEQVVISHNWDELRLLMWNYVGIVRTTKRLERALHRIKLLRDEIDDYYKNFRVNRDLLELRNLVVCAELIVRSALRRHESRGLHFSRDFPQPLPVSFPTVLTRPARSGGG
;
A
#
# COMPACT_ATOMS: atom_id res chain seq x y z
N GLU A 1 63.45 12.95 7.36
CA GLU A 1 62.42 13.69 8.12
C GLU A 1 62.09 15.02 7.43
N GLN A 2 61.24 15.04 6.40
CA GLN A 2 60.89 16.30 5.72
C GLN A 2 59.64 16.13 4.82
N ILE A 3 58.46 15.83 5.39
CA ILE A 3 57.18 15.86 4.64
C ILE A 3 56.03 16.56 5.41
N LEU A 4 56.14 16.90 6.69
CA LEU A 4 54.96 17.26 7.50
C LEU A 4 54.69 18.75 7.77
N HIS A 5 55.23 19.68 6.97
CA HIS A 5 54.91 21.11 7.11
C HIS A 5 54.54 21.73 5.77
N ALA A 6 53.46 21.24 5.16
CA ALA A 6 52.72 22.06 4.21
C ALA A 6 51.81 22.99 5.03
N ASP A 7 52.07 24.29 4.94
CA ASP A 7 51.22 25.35 5.49
C ASP A 7 49.84 25.22 4.85
N ALA A 8 48.91 24.57 5.56
CA ALA A 8 47.54 24.44 5.11
C ALA A 8 46.88 25.80 5.29
N GLY A 9 46.82 26.57 4.20
CA GLY A 9 46.08 27.83 4.15
C GLY A 9 44.65 27.66 4.69
N PRO A 10 43.98 28.77 5.04
CA PRO A 10 42.66 28.71 5.67
C PRO A 10 41.71 27.83 4.84
N PRO A 11 40.94 26.95 5.50
CA PRO A 11 40.09 26.00 4.79
C PRO A 11 39.14 26.76 3.86
N PRO A 12 38.94 26.27 2.63
CA PRO A 12 38.04 26.93 1.70
C PRO A 12 36.65 27.03 2.31
N HIS A 13 36.00 28.17 2.12
CA HIS A 13 34.64 28.39 2.59
C HIS A 13 33.68 27.47 1.82
N LEU A 14 33.23 26.41 2.48
CA LEU A 14 32.26 25.48 1.92
C LEU A 14 30.87 26.15 1.89
N PRO A 15 30.05 25.90 0.86
CA PRO A 15 28.65 26.30 0.89
C PRO A 15 27.92 25.63 2.06
N ALA A 16 26.88 26.28 2.56
CA ALA A 16 25.97 25.66 3.52
C ALA A 16 25.37 24.39 2.90
N TRP A 17 25.22 23.35 3.72
CA TRP A 17 24.66 22.07 3.30
C TRP A 17 23.24 22.27 2.75
N ASP A 18 22.98 21.77 1.53
CA ASP A 18 21.68 21.87 0.86
C ASP A 18 20.84 20.62 1.15
N GLU A 19 19.93 20.73 2.12
CA GLU A 19 19.02 19.66 2.52
C GLU A 19 17.79 19.54 1.62
N SER A 20 17.61 20.43 0.62
CA SER A 20 16.38 20.51 -0.18
C SER A 20 16.07 19.28 -1.03
N GLN A 21 17.07 18.42 -1.27
CA GLN A 21 16.95 17.16 -2.02
C GLN A 21 17.05 15.92 -1.13
N VAL A 22 17.14 16.07 0.19
CA VAL A 22 17.15 14.93 1.11
C VAL A 22 15.70 14.51 1.33
N GLU A 23 15.33 13.36 0.79
CA GLU A 23 14.05 12.71 1.11
C GLU A 23 14.07 12.34 2.60
N ASP A 24 12.98 12.62 3.32
CA ASP A 24 12.88 12.32 4.74
C ASP A 24 12.96 10.80 4.93
N ALA A 25 14.07 10.33 5.55
CA ALA A 25 14.34 8.92 5.71
C ALA A 25 13.24 8.20 6.51
N ASP A 26 12.56 8.92 7.41
CA ASP A 26 11.46 8.37 8.20
C ASP A 26 10.25 8.05 7.30
N GLU A 27 9.99 8.85 6.25
CA GLU A 27 8.90 8.60 5.30
C GLU A 27 9.11 7.32 4.49
N GLN A 28 10.34 7.10 4.00
CA GLN A 28 10.66 5.90 3.22
C GLN A 28 10.52 4.62 4.07
N VAL A 29 10.89 4.68 5.35
CA VAL A 29 10.72 3.57 6.29
C VAL A 29 9.24 3.24 6.48
N VAL A 30 8.38 4.25 6.63
CA VAL A 30 6.93 4.04 6.77
C VAL A 30 6.32 3.43 5.51
N ILE A 31 6.68 3.93 4.32
CA ILE A 31 6.17 3.41 3.04
C ILE A 31 6.58 1.94 2.86
N SER A 32 7.84 1.60 3.14
CA SER A 32 8.31 0.21 3.05
C SER A 32 7.60 -0.71 4.05
N HIS A 33 7.36 -0.26 5.28
CA HIS A 33 6.60 -1.02 6.27
C HIS A 33 5.16 -1.29 5.81
N ASN A 34 4.47 -0.26 5.30
CA ASN A 34 3.09 -0.38 4.83
C ASN A 34 2.99 -1.32 3.62
N TRP A 35 4.02 -1.34 2.77
CA TRP A 35 4.11 -2.27 1.65
C TRP A 35 4.21 -3.72 2.13
N ASP A 36 5.08 -3.99 3.10
CA ASP A 36 5.22 -5.32 3.71
C ASP A 36 3.96 -5.76 4.45
N GLU A 37 3.32 -4.84 5.20
CA GLU A 37 2.06 -5.12 5.89
C GLU A 37 0.97 -5.52 4.89
N LEU A 38 0.81 -4.76 3.81
CA LEU A 38 -0.21 -5.05 2.79
C LEU A 38 0.00 -6.45 2.18
N ARG A 39 1.24 -6.81 1.86
CA ARG A 39 1.54 -8.12 1.26
C ARG A 39 1.29 -9.26 2.22
N LEU A 40 1.74 -9.13 3.47
CA LEU A 40 1.53 -10.13 4.50
C LEU A 40 0.04 -10.29 4.81
N LEU A 41 -0.72 -9.20 4.83
CA LEU A 41 -2.16 -9.20 4.99
C LEU A 41 -2.86 -9.95 3.85
N MET A 42 -2.51 -9.64 2.60
CA MET A 42 -3.11 -10.29 1.43
C MET A 42 -2.80 -11.79 1.41
N TRP A 43 -1.59 -12.18 1.79
CA TRP A 43 -1.21 -13.59 1.95
C TRP A 43 -2.05 -14.30 3.02
N ASN A 44 -2.12 -13.73 4.22
CA ASN A 44 -2.74 -14.38 5.38
C ASN A 44 -4.26 -14.46 5.30
N TYR A 45 -4.91 -13.44 4.72
CA TYR A 45 -6.37 -13.31 4.75
C TYR A 45 -7.05 -13.48 3.38
N VAL A 46 -6.31 -13.29 2.29
CA VAL A 46 -6.85 -13.28 0.92
C VAL A 46 -6.13 -14.31 0.02
N GLY A 47 -5.31 -15.17 0.62
CA GLY A 47 -4.58 -16.25 -0.02
C GLY A 47 -5.49 -17.37 -0.55
N ILE A 48 -4.90 -18.56 -0.77
CA ILE A 48 -5.58 -19.69 -1.45
C ILE A 48 -6.88 -20.07 -0.73
N VAL A 49 -6.83 -20.21 0.60
CA VAL A 49 -7.98 -20.59 1.43
C VAL A 49 -8.55 -19.38 2.18
N ARG A 50 -9.82 -19.08 1.93
CA ARG A 50 -10.49 -17.88 2.44
C ARG A 50 -11.63 -18.23 3.41
N THR A 51 -11.94 -17.27 4.27
CA THR A 51 -13.17 -17.24 5.08
C THR A 51 -13.69 -15.81 5.11
N THR A 52 -14.99 -15.65 5.27
CA THR A 52 -15.69 -14.37 5.37
C THR A 52 -15.07 -13.51 6.46
N LYS A 53 -14.84 -14.08 7.65
CA LYS A 53 -14.20 -13.38 8.77
C LYS A 53 -12.78 -12.88 8.45
N ARG A 54 -11.99 -13.64 7.70
CA ARG A 54 -10.64 -13.21 7.27
C ARG A 54 -10.72 -12.09 6.25
N LEU A 55 -11.63 -12.20 5.28
CA LEU A 55 -11.84 -11.18 4.26
C LEU A 55 -12.37 -9.87 4.85
N GLU A 56 -13.28 -9.91 5.82
CA GLU A 56 -13.76 -8.73 6.55
C GLU A 56 -12.62 -8.05 7.32
N ARG A 57 -11.78 -8.84 8.00
CA ARG A 57 -10.59 -8.32 8.69
C ARG A 57 -9.60 -7.68 7.71
N ALA A 58 -9.38 -8.31 6.56
CA ALA A 58 -8.54 -7.74 5.49
C ALA A 58 -9.09 -6.40 5.02
N LEU A 59 -10.40 -6.33 4.74
CA LEU A 59 -11.05 -5.10 4.27
C LEU A 59 -10.92 -3.98 5.30
N HIS A 60 -11.10 -4.28 6.59
CA HIS A 60 -10.97 -3.27 7.64
C HIS A 60 -9.57 -2.66 7.70
N ARG A 61 -8.53 -3.50 7.68
CA ARG A 61 -7.13 -3.04 7.68
C ARG A 61 -6.73 -2.30 6.40
N ILE A 62 -7.18 -2.78 5.23
CA ILE A 62 -6.94 -2.10 3.95
C ILE A 62 -7.55 -0.69 3.97
N LYS A 63 -8.72 -0.49 4.59
CA LYS A 63 -9.31 0.84 4.74
C LYS A 63 -8.46 1.75 5.62
N LEU A 64 -7.96 1.25 6.76
CA LEU A 64 -7.06 2.02 7.63
C LEU A 64 -5.79 2.43 6.87
N LEU A 65 -5.11 1.49 6.21
CA LEU A 65 -3.93 1.78 5.38
C LEU A 65 -4.23 2.81 4.29
N ARG A 66 -5.40 2.72 3.64
CA ARG A 66 -5.80 3.68 2.62
C ARG A 66 -5.96 5.08 3.20
N ASP A 67 -6.63 5.20 4.33
CA ASP A 67 -6.87 6.50 4.97
C ASP A 67 -5.54 7.12 5.45
N GLU A 68 -4.62 6.31 6.00
CA GLU A 68 -3.25 6.74 6.34
C GLU A 68 -2.48 7.21 5.10
N ILE A 69 -2.49 6.44 4.00
CA ILE A 69 -1.83 6.83 2.73
C ILE A 69 -2.41 8.11 2.15
N ASP A 70 -3.73 8.31 2.23
CA ASP A 70 -4.37 9.54 1.76
C ASP A 70 -3.96 10.76 2.60
N ASP A 71 -3.71 10.57 3.89
CA ASP A 71 -3.16 11.63 4.75
C ASP A 71 -1.68 11.89 4.46
N TYR A 72 -0.89 10.85 4.20
CA TYR A 72 0.49 11.04 3.73
C TYR A 72 0.52 11.81 2.40
N TYR A 73 -0.36 11.46 1.46
CA TYR A 73 -0.42 12.11 0.15
C TYR A 73 -0.74 13.61 0.22
N LYS A 74 -1.49 14.07 1.24
CA LYS A 74 -1.84 15.49 1.41
C LYS A 74 -0.69 16.31 2.00
N ASN A 75 0.13 15.69 2.84
CA ASN A 75 1.09 16.40 3.70
C ASN A 75 2.54 16.32 3.20
N PHE A 76 2.88 15.33 2.36
CA PHE A 76 4.26 15.03 1.98
C PHE A 76 4.50 15.15 0.46
N ARG A 77 5.77 15.19 0.07
CA ARG A 77 6.17 15.27 -1.35
C ARG A 77 5.87 13.95 -2.03
N VAL A 78 5.07 13.98 -3.10
CA VAL A 78 4.72 12.79 -3.86
C VAL A 78 5.97 12.21 -4.53
N ASN A 79 6.30 10.95 -4.18
CA ASN A 79 7.35 10.16 -4.81
C ASN A 79 6.77 8.90 -5.47
N ARG A 80 7.62 8.14 -6.15
CA ARG A 80 7.23 6.92 -6.87
C ARG A 80 6.66 5.86 -5.94
N ASP A 81 7.32 5.61 -4.81
CA ASP A 81 6.97 4.50 -3.91
C ASP A 81 5.61 4.73 -3.25
N LEU A 82 5.29 5.97 -2.89
CA LEU A 82 3.97 6.35 -2.37
C LEU A 82 2.87 6.10 -3.40
N LEU A 83 3.12 6.43 -4.68
CA LEU A 83 2.16 6.18 -5.76
C LEU A 83 1.95 4.68 -6.00
N GLU A 84 3.02 3.89 -5.96
CA GLU A 84 2.94 2.43 -6.06
C GLU A 84 2.14 1.83 -4.90
N LEU A 85 2.45 2.23 -3.66
CA LEU A 85 1.73 1.78 -2.47
C LEU A 85 0.23 2.11 -2.55
N ARG A 86 -0.11 3.34 -2.94
CA ARG A 86 -1.50 3.77 -3.13
C ARG A 86 -2.24 2.89 -4.14
N ASN A 87 -1.63 2.61 -5.28
CA ASN A 87 -2.23 1.77 -6.32
C ASN A 87 -2.43 0.32 -5.83
N LEU A 88 -1.45 -0.22 -5.08
CA LEU A 88 -1.54 -1.55 -4.51
C LEU A 88 -2.68 -1.67 -3.50
N VAL A 89 -2.84 -0.69 -2.61
CA VAL A 89 -3.94 -0.67 -1.63
C VAL A 89 -5.31 -0.61 -2.32
N VAL A 90 -5.46 0.21 -3.36
CA VAL A 90 -6.70 0.26 -4.15
C VAL A 90 -7.00 -1.10 -4.80
N CYS A 91 -6.01 -1.72 -5.45
CA CYS A 91 -6.17 -3.04 -6.06
C CYS A 91 -6.53 -4.11 -5.01
N ALA A 92 -5.87 -4.10 -3.84
CA ALA A 92 -6.16 -4.99 -2.73
C ALA A 92 -7.61 -4.84 -2.24
N GLU A 93 -8.08 -3.61 -2.07
CA GLU A 93 -9.48 -3.35 -1.67
C GLU A 93 -10.47 -3.94 -2.68
N LEU A 94 -10.23 -3.75 -3.98
CA LEU A 94 -11.09 -4.28 -5.04
C LEU A 94 -11.11 -5.82 -5.04
N ILE A 95 -9.95 -6.46 -4.84
CA ILE A 95 -9.84 -7.92 -4.74
C ILE A 95 -10.66 -8.43 -3.55
N VAL A 96 -10.49 -7.82 -2.37
CA VAL A 96 -11.20 -8.25 -1.15
C VAL A 96 -12.70 -8.03 -1.28
N ARG A 97 -13.15 -6.88 -1.79
CA ARG A 97 -14.57 -6.62 -2.05
C ARG A 97 -15.16 -7.60 -3.05
N SER A 98 -14.40 -7.96 -4.08
CA SER A 98 -14.82 -8.96 -5.06
C SER A 98 -14.95 -10.35 -4.43
N ALA A 99 -14.01 -10.72 -3.56
CA ALA A 99 -14.01 -11.98 -2.83
C ALA A 99 -15.17 -12.06 -1.82
N LEU A 100 -15.44 -11.00 -1.07
CA LEU A 100 -16.55 -10.93 -0.12
C LEU A 100 -17.92 -11.10 -0.78
N ARG A 101 -18.09 -10.58 -2.01
CA ARG A 101 -19.33 -10.72 -2.77
C ARG A 101 -19.57 -12.11 -3.36
N ARG A 102 -18.58 -13.00 -3.32
CA ARG A 102 -18.67 -14.34 -3.92
C ARG A 102 -18.98 -15.38 -2.83
N HIS A 103 -20.23 -15.80 -2.76
CA HIS A 103 -20.71 -16.83 -1.83
C HIS A 103 -20.70 -18.23 -2.45
N GLU A 104 -19.57 -18.61 -3.05
CA GLU A 104 -19.34 -19.93 -3.65
C GLU A 104 -17.83 -20.20 -3.72
N SER A 105 -17.44 -21.46 -3.92
CA SER A 105 -16.06 -21.81 -4.27
C SER A 105 -15.99 -22.24 -5.74
N ARG A 106 -15.14 -21.55 -6.52
CA ARG A 106 -14.98 -21.79 -7.95
C ARG A 106 -13.60 -21.34 -8.43
N GLY A 107 -12.88 -22.25 -9.10
CA GLY A 107 -11.56 -21.97 -9.66
C GLY A 107 -10.57 -21.48 -8.60
N LEU A 108 -9.96 -20.32 -8.83
CA LEU A 108 -8.97 -19.72 -7.91
C LEU A 108 -9.59 -19.08 -6.65
N HIS A 109 -10.92 -18.98 -6.59
CA HIS A 109 -11.63 -18.52 -5.41
C HIS A 109 -12.13 -19.71 -4.60
N PHE A 110 -11.47 -20.00 -3.48
CA PHE A 110 -11.89 -21.03 -2.53
C PHE A 110 -12.22 -20.41 -1.17
N SER A 111 -13.46 -20.59 -0.72
CA SER A 111 -14.00 -20.13 0.56
C SER A 111 -14.50 -21.31 1.38
N ARG A 112 -14.01 -21.47 2.62
CA ARG A 112 -14.45 -22.55 3.50
C ARG A 112 -15.91 -22.40 3.94
N ASP A 113 -16.41 -21.17 3.98
CA ASP A 113 -17.80 -20.90 4.39
C ASP A 113 -18.78 -21.24 3.26
N PHE A 114 -18.30 -21.25 2.02
CA PHE A 114 -19.08 -21.58 0.81
C PHE A 114 -18.31 -22.59 -0.05
N PRO A 115 -18.19 -23.86 0.37
CA PRO A 115 -17.27 -24.82 -0.27
C PRO A 115 -17.74 -25.33 -1.63
N GLN A 116 -19.04 -25.18 -1.94
CA GLN A 116 -19.62 -25.68 -3.19
C GLN A 116 -19.80 -24.56 -4.22
N PRO A 117 -19.71 -24.86 -5.52
CA PRO A 117 -20.10 -23.94 -6.58
C PRO A 117 -21.63 -23.78 -6.63
N LEU A 118 -22.10 -22.60 -7.02
CA LEU A 118 -23.53 -22.39 -7.31
C LEU A 118 -23.90 -22.97 -8.69
N PRO A 119 -25.17 -23.33 -8.93
CA PRO A 119 -25.61 -23.84 -10.24
C PRO A 119 -25.41 -22.84 -11.39
N VAL A 120 -25.56 -21.54 -11.10
CA VAL A 120 -25.32 -20.43 -12.03
C VAL A 120 -24.40 -19.43 -11.36
N SER A 121 -23.42 -18.91 -12.11
CA SER A 121 -22.43 -17.96 -11.62
C SER A 121 -22.29 -16.78 -12.58
N PHE A 122 -21.97 -15.61 -12.02
CA PHE A 122 -21.79 -14.36 -12.76
C PHE A 122 -20.47 -13.71 -12.33
N PRO A 123 -19.84 -12.91 -13.22
CA PRO A 123 -18.67 -12.15 -12.83
C PRO A 123 -19.00 -11.16 -11.71
N THR A 124 -18.09 -11.02 -10.74
CA THR A 124 -18.21 -9.99 -9.72
C THR A 124 -17.80 -8.65 -10.31
N VAL A 125 -18.78 -7.79 -10.60
CA VAL A 125 -18.55 -6.45 -11.16
C VAL A 125 -18.62 -5.41 -10.04
N LEU A 126 -17.55 -4.63 -9.86
CA LEU A 126 -17.51 -3.48 -8.97
C LEU A 126 -17.60 -2.21 -9.81
N THR A 127 -18.58 -1.36 -9.51
CA THR A 127 -18.71 -0.05 -10.14
C THR A 127 -18.26 1.04 -9.19
N ARG A 128 -17.72 2.13 -9.76
CA ARG A 128 -17.53 3.36 -8.99
C ARG A 128 -18.91 3.89 -8.59
N PRO A 129 -19.15 4.24 -7.32
CA PRO A 129 -20.39 4.92 -6.95
C PRO A 129 -20.50 6.22 -7.76
N ALA A 130 -21.70 6.52 -8.26
CA ALA A 130 -21.93 7.77 -8.96
C ALA A 130 -21.48 8.93 -8.06
N ARG A 131 -20.71 9.88 -8.62
CA ARG A 131 -20.45 11.14 -7.89
C ARG A 131 -21.84 11.73 -7.66
N SER A 132 -22.29 11.81 -6.41
CA SER A 132 -23.43 12.67 -6.08
C SER A 132 -23.06 14.05 -6.62
N GLY A 133 -23.79 14.51 -7.64
CA GLY A 133 -23.59 15.83 -8.20
C GLY A 133 -23.73 16.84 -7.09
N GLY A 134 -22.60 17.44 -6.68
CA GLY A 134 -22.62 18.64 -5.87
C GLY A 134 -23.09 19.77 -6.77
N GLY A 135 -24.24 20.35 -6.43
CA GLY A 135 -24.55 21.73 -6.76
C GLY A 135 -23.76 22.70 -5.91
#